data_AF-A0AAV2QHC7-F1
#
_entry.id   AF-A0AAV2QHC7-F1
#
_cell.length_a   1.000
_cell.length_b   1.000
_cell.length_c   1.000
_cell.angle_alpha   90.00
_cell.angle_beta   90.00
_cell.angle_gamma   90.00
#
_symmetry.space_group_name_H-M   'P 1'
#
loop_
_entity.id
_entity.type
_entity.pdbx_description
1 polymer ?
#
loop_
_entity_poly.entity_id
_entity_poly.type
_entity_poly.pdbx_seq_one_letter_code
_entity_poly.pdbx_strand_id
1 'polypeptide(L)'
;KIVILNSCLWDMNRWGPSQEDTYKNNVVTLFKRLRSLLPEDSLVLWTTTLPVGSETRGGLFIQQLQFMKHSLRFMIMEANLFVQQLCIAFEFDVLDLHYHMRHQLN
;
A
#
# COMPACT_ATOMS: atom_id res chain seq x y z
N LYS A 1 16.23 13.31 -7.81
CA LYS A 1 16.00 13.08 -6.34
C LYS A 1 15.33 11.72 -6.13
N ILE A 2 15.41 11.08 -4.95
CA ILE A 2 14.75 9.79 -4.71
C ILE A 2 13.62 9.96 -3.69
N VAL A 3 12.42 9.48 -4.02
CA VAL A 3 11.25 9.44 -3.13
C VAL A 3 10.82 7.98 -2.97
N ILE A 4 10.83 7.48 -1.74
CA ILE A 4 10.43 6.10 -1.40
C ILE A 4 9.16 6.16 -0.57
N LEU A 5 8.13 5.41 -0.98
CA LEU A 5 6.79 5.49 -0.40
C LEU A 5 6.21 4.10 -0.10
N ASN A 6 5.46 4.02 0.99
CA ASN A 6 4.49 2.96 1.31
C ASN A 6 3.37 3.62 2.13
N SER A 7 2.11 3.30 1.84
CA SER A 7 1.00 3.77 2.68
C SER A 7 -0.10 2.73 2.93
N CYS A 8 -0.05 1.58 2.24
CA CYS A 8 -1.22 0.71 2.11
C CYS A 8 -1.73 0.17 3.46
N LEU A 9 -0.87 -0.29 4.38
CA LEU A 9 -1.35 -0.96 5.60
C LEU A 9 -2.23 -0.04 6.46
N TRP A 10 -1.75 1.16 6.76
CA TRP A 10 -2.44 2.11 7.64
C TRP A 10 -3.65 2.76 6.97
N ASP A 11 -3.54 3.11 5.68
CA ASP A 11 -4.62 3.79 4.99
C ASP A 11 -5.81 2.85 4.70
N MET A 12 -5.54 1.54 4.57
CA MET A 12 -6.57 0.51 4.36
C MET A 12 -7.27 0.07 5.65
N ASN A 13 -6.75 0.42 6.84
CA ASN A 13 -7.26 -0.10 8.10
C ASN A 13 -7.72 0.97 9.13
N ARG A 14 -7.75 2.25 8.75
CA ARG A 14 -8.14 3.36 9.62
C ARG A 14 -9.63 3.74 9.67
N TRP A 15 -10.41 3.59 8.59
CA TRP A 15 -11.71 4.25 8.40
C TRP A 15 -12.96 3.37 8.12
N GLY A 16 -12.97 2.08 8.45
CA GLY A 16 -14.18 1.23 8.34
C GLY A 16 -14.48 0.65 6.93
N PRO A 17 -15.75 0.40 6.56
CA PRO A 17 -16.09 -0.43 5.37
C PRO A 17 -15.75 0.17 4.00
N SER A 18 -15.75 1.50 3.83
CA SER A 18 -15.54 2.18 2.53
C SER A 18 -14.08 2.60 2.28
N GLN A 19 -13.14 1.95 2.97
CA GLN A 19 -11.73 2.34 2.97
C GLN A 19 -11.01 2.06 1.66
N GLU A 20 -11.36 0.98 0.98
CA GLU A 20 -10.65 0.57 -0.23
C GLU A 20 -10.79 1.59 -1.36
N ASP A 21 -12.03 2.03 -1.64
CA ASP A 21 -12.27 3.05 -2.67
C ASP A 21 -11.61 4.38 -2.31
N THR A 22 -11.70 4.78 -1.03
CA THR A 22 -11.06 6.00 -0.53
C THR A 22 -9.54 5.92 -0.69
N TYR A 23 -8.95 4.78 -0.32
CA TYR A 23 -7.53 4.51 -0.48
C TYR A 23 -7.11 4.60 -1.96
N LYS A 24 -7.79 3.88 -2.85
CA LYS A 24 -7.49 3.89 -4.30
C LYS A 24 -7.56 5.30 -4.88
N ASN A 25 -8.60 6.06 -4.55
CA ASN A 25 -8.76 7.45 -4.99
C ASN A 25 -7.65 8.37 -4.47
N ASN A 26 -7.24 8.19 -3.21
CA ASN A 26 -6.16 8.96 -2.61
C ASN A 26 -4.81 8.65 -3.25
N VAL A 27 -4.52 7.37 -3.55
CA VAL A 27 -3.27 6.98 -4.22
C VAL A 27 -3.23 7.54 -5.65
N VAL A 28 -4.32 7.48 -6.40
CA VAL A 28 -4.40 8.10 -7.74
C VAL A 28 -4.12 9.60 -7.66
N THR A 29 -4.69 10.28 -6.66
CA THR A 29 -4.44 11.71 -6.43
C THR A 29 -2.98 11.98 -6.07
N LEU A 30 -2.38 11.15 -5.22
CA LEU A 30 -0.98 11.23 -4.85
C LEU A 30 -0.07 11.08 -6.07
N PHE A 31 -0.31 10.07 -6.92
CA PHE A 31 0.51 9.80 -8.10
C PHE A 31 0.47 10.96 -9.10
N LYS A 32 -0.73 11.51 -9.36
CA LYS A 32 -0.89 12.73 -10.17
C LYS A 32 -0.09 13.90 -9.59
N ARG A 33 -0.14 14.10 -8.27
CA ARG A 33 0.61 15.18 -7.60
C ARG A 33 2.11 14.97 -7.68
N LEU A 34 2.60 13.75 -7.43
CA LEU A 34 4.02 13.41 -7.54
C LEU A 34 4.53 13.72 -8.95
N ARG A 35 3.81 13.30 -10.00
CA ARG A 35 4.19 13.57 -11.39
C ARG A 35 4.18 15.07 -11.71
N SER A 36 3.28 15.85 -11.13
CA SER A 36 3.20 17.30 -11.37
C SER A 36 4.20 18.14 -10.58
N LEU A 37 4.64 17.68 -9.40
CA LEU A 37 5.41 18.49 -8.45
C LEU A 37 6.89 18.10 -8.43
N LEU A 38 7.23 16.85 -8.73
CA LEU A 38 8.60 16.40 -8.73
C LEU A 38 9.29 16.78 -10.05
N PRO A 39 10.58 17.19 -10.01
CA PRO A 39 11.39 17.30 -11.20
C PRO A 39 11.43 15.98 -11.99
N GLU A 40 11.53 16.06 -13.32
CA GLU A 40 11.53 14.89 -14.22
C GLU A 40 12.67 13.89 -13.94
N ASP A 41 13.79 14.35 -13.39
CA ASP A 41 14.94 13.52 -12.99
C ASP A 41 14.75 12.85 -11.61
N SER A 42 13.53 12.86 -11.08
CA SER A 42 13.21 12.24 -9.80
C SER A 42 12.83 10.77 -9.96
N LEU A 43 13.46 9.92 -9.16
CA LEU A 43 13.12 8.52 -9.00
C LEU A 43 12.02 8.41 -7.94
N VAL A 44 10.85 7.91 -8.34
CA VAL A 44 9.76 7.56 -7.42
C VAL A 44 9.71 6.04 -7.31
N LEU A 45 9.94 5.53 -6.10
CA LEU A 45 9.93 4.10 -5.80
C LEU A 45 8.79 3.80 -4.82
N TRP A 46 7.80 3.04 -5.27
CA TRP A 46 6.77 2.50 -4.40
C TRP A 46 7.22 1.15 -3.83
N THR A 47 7.11 0.98 -2.52
CA THR A 47 7.37 -0.31 -1.86
C THR A 47 6.03 -0.96 -1.52
N THR A 48 5.81 -2.21 -1.94
CA THR A 48 4.57 -2.92 -1.60
C THR A 48 4.50 -3.20 -0.10
N THR A 49 3.30 -3.23 0.45
CA THR A 49 3.13 -3.55 1.88
C THR A 49 3.57 -4.98 2.14
N LEU A 50 4.36 -5.15 3.20
CA LEU A 50 4.84 -6.45 3.64
C LEU A 50 3.69 -7.46 3.84
N PRO A 51 3.98 -8.76 3.75
CA PRO A 51 3.01 -9.80 4.07
C PRO A 51 2.54 -9.63 5.51
N VAL A 52 1.23 -9.77 5.72
CA VAL A 52 0.62 -9.55 7.04
C VAL A 52 0.32 -10.90 7.71
N GLY A 53 0.83 -11.07 8.92
CA GLY A 53 0.59 -12.24 9.77
C GLY A 53 -0.87 -12.42 10.16
N SER A 54 -1.23 -13.60 10.68
CA SER A 54 -2.59 -13.92 11.16
C SER A 54 -2.82 -13.31 12.54
N GLU A 55 -1.78 -13.34 13.36
CA GLU A 55 -1.69 -12.74 14.69
C GLU A 55 -1.07 -11.35 14.61
N THR A 56 -1.82 -10.35 14.14
CA THR A 56 -1.32 -8.97 14.17
C THR A 56 -1.57 -8.32 15.52
N ARG A 57 -0.50 -7.75 16.10
CA ARG A 57 -0.49 -6.95 17.34
C ARG A 57 0.28 -5.66 17.07
N GLY A 58 -0.26 -4.51 17.48
CA GLY A 58 0.44 -3.22 17.36
C GLY A 58 -0.48 -2.05 17.02
N GLY A 59 0.02 -0.82 17.18
CA GLY A 59 -0.74 0.43 17.02
C GLY A 59 -1.25 0.70 15.60
N LEU A 60 -0.79 -0.08 14.62
CA LEU A 60 -1.32 -0.05 13.25
C LEU A 60 -2.64 -0.81 13.11
N PHE A 61 -3.05 -1.62 14.09
CA PHE A 61 -4.28 -2.41 14.01
C PHE A 61 -5.30 -1.86 14.99
N ILE A 62 -6.35 -1.25 14.45
CA ILE A 62 -7.49 -0.78 15.23
C ILE A 62 -8.23 -2.01 15.78
N GLN A 63 -8.38 -2.10 17.10
CA GLN A 63 -9.01 -3.25 17.77
C GLN A 63 -10.44 -3.50 17.27
N GLN A 64 -11.15 -2.47 16.82
CA GLN A 64 -12.49 -2.63 16.25
C GLN A 64 -12.51 -3.40 14.91
N LEU A 65 -11.38 -3.62 14.25
CA LEU A 65 -11.29 -4.31 12.95
C LEU A 65 -10.75 -5.75 13.04
N GLN A 66 -10.68 -6.33 14.24
CA GLN A 66 -10.23 -7.71 14.44
C GLN A 66 -11.06 -8.73 13.63
N PHE A 67 -12.35 -8.44 13.41
CA PHE A 67 -13.23 -9.27 12.57
C PHE A 67 -12.78 -9.35 11.10
N MET A 68 -12.05 -8.34 10.61
CA MET A 68 -11.53 -8.30 9.24
C MET A 68 -10.13 -8.90 9.09
N LYS A 69 -9.52 -9.44 10.15
CA LYS A 69 -8.15 -9.97 10.11
C LYS A 69 -7.90 -10.98 8.98
N HIS A 70 -8.88 -11.84 8.72
CA HIS A 70 -8.77 -12.86 7.67
C HIS A 70 -8.86 -12.24 6.27
N SER A 71 -9.73 -11.25 6.09
CA SER A 71 -9.88 -10.52 4.82
C SER A 71 -8.74 -9.54 4.55
N LEU A 72 -8.07 -9.06 5.60
CA LEU A 72 -7.04 -8.01 5.47
C LEU A 72 -5.86 -8.42 4.59
N ARG A 73 -5.46 -9.69 4.62
CA ARG A 73 -4.41 -10.20 3.74
C ARG A 73 -4.80 -10.05 2.27
N PHE A 74 -6.04 -10.45 1.93
CA PHE A 74 -6.56 -10.33 0.58
C PHE A 74 -6.68 -8.86 0.17
N MET A 75 -7.24 -8.01 1.02
CA MET A 75 -7.34 -6.57 0.76
C MET A 75 -5.97 -5.92 0.53
N ILE A 76 -4.94 -6.32 1.27
CA ILE A 76 -3.57 -5.81 1.08
C ILE A 76 -2.98 -6.32 -0.24
N MET A 77 -3.21 -7.57 -0.62
CA MET A 77 -2.76 -8.10 -1.90
C MET A 77 -3.44 -7.37 -3.07
N GLU A 78 -4.74 -7.13 -2.99
CA GLU A 78 -5.49 -6.36 -4.00
C GLU A 78 -5.02 -4.91 -4.07
N ALA A 79 -4.80 -4.27 -2.93
CA ALA A 79 -4.24 -2.93 -2.85
C ALA A 79 -2.83 -2.86 -3.46
N ASN A 80 -1.95 -3.81 -3.13
CA ASN A 80 -0.60 -3.89 -3.69
C ASN A 80 -0.65 -4.07 -5.23
N LEU A 81 -1.52 -4.94 -5.73
CA LEU A 81 -1.71 -5.15 -7.17
C LEU A 81 -2.23 -3.86 -7.86
N PHE A 82 -3.21 -3.19 -7.26
CA PHE A 82 -3.72 -1.92 -7.77
C PHE A 82 -2.62 -0.86 -7.88
N VAL A 83 -1.81 -0.69 -6.82
CA VAL A 83 -0.73 0.30 -6.86
C VAL A 83 0.37 -0.09 -7.85
N GLN A 84 0.67 -1.38 -8.00
CA GLN A 84 1.61 -1.85 -9.02
C GLN A 84 1.15 -1.47 -10.43
N GLN A 85 -0.13 -1.68 -10.75
CA GLN A 85 -0.72 -1.24 -12.03
C GLN A 85 -0.63 0.28 -12.21
N LEU A 86 -0.82 1.03 -11.13
CA LEU A 86 -0.70 2.48 -11.16
C LEU A 86 0.76 2.95 -11.35
N CYS A 87 1.73 2.26 -10.75
CA CYS A 87 3.16 2.54 -10.98
C CYS A 87 3.51 2.41 -12.45
N ILE A 88 3.02 1.35 -13.13
CA ILE A 88 3.20 1.18 -14.57
C ILE A 88 2.58 2.35 -15.34
N ALA A 89 1.36 2.75 -15.00
CA ALA A 89 0.66 3.85 -15.69
C ALA A 89 1.33 5.23 -15.52
N PHE A 90 2.08 5.44 -14.44
CA PHE A 90 2.77 6.70 -14.13
C PHE A 90 4.29 6.66 -14.34
N GLU A 91 4.81 5.54 -14.83
CA GLU A 91 6.25 5.28 -15.01
C GLU A 91 7.04 5.43 -13.71
N PHE A 92 6.46 4.98 -12.59
CA PHE A 92 7.14 4.89 -11.31
C PHE A 92 7.65 3.47 -11.08
N ASP A 93 8.74 3.34 -10.33
CA ASP A 93 9.31 2.05 -9.99
C ASP A 93 8.57 1.41 -8.83
N VAL A 94 8.58 0.08 -8.80
CA VAL A 94 8.02 -0.71 -7.70
C VAL A 94 9.07 -1.66 -7.15
N LEU A 95 9.17 -1.74 -5.83
CA LEU A 95 9.90 -2.77 -5.11
C LEU A 95 8.91 -3.68 -4.40
N ASP A 96 8.81 -4.93 -4.85
CA ASP A 96 7.83 -5.88 -4.32
C ASP A 96 8.31 -6.56 -3.02
N LEU A 97 8.28 -5.79 -1.93
CA LEU A 97 8.62 -6.29 -0.60
C LEU A 97 7.64 -7.39 -0.13
N HIS A 98 6.39 -7.35 -0.58
CA HIS A 98 5.41 -8.40 -0.30
C HIS A 98 5.93 -9.75 -0.78
N TYR A 99 6.34 -9.84 -2.05
CA TYR A 99 6.92 -11.06 -2.59
C TYR A 99 8.23 -11.44 -1.86
N HIS A 100 9.15 -10.49 -1.69
CA HIS A 100 10.46 -10.79 -1.10
C HIS A 100 10.39 -11.27 0.35
N MET A 101 9.40 -10.82 1.11
CA MET A 101 9.26 -11.15 2.54
C MET A 101 8.19 -12.22 2.83
N ARG A 102 7.61 -12.86 1.80
CA ARG A 102 6.52 -13.85 1.96
C ARG A 102 6.83 -15.03 2.87
N HIS A 103 8.11 -15.35 3.03
CA HIS A 103 8.59 -16.45 3.89
C HIS A 103 9.00 -15.99 5.30
N GLN A 104 8.82 -14.70 5.64
CA GLN A 104 9.10 -14.16 6.98
C GLN A 104 7.88 -14.20 7.91
N LEU A 105 6.74 -14.69 7.41
CA LEU A 105 5.57 -15.00 8.22
C LEU A 105 5.74 -16.40 8.80
N ASN A 106 6.09 -16.48 10.09
CA ASN A 106 6.07 -17.73 10.85
C ASN A 106 4.64 -18.16 11.18
#